data_AF-A0A141SEQ1-F1
#
_entry.id   AF-A0A141SEQ1-F1
#
_cell.length_a   1.000
_cell.length_b   1.000
_cell.length_c   1.000
_cell.angle_alpha   90.00
_cell.angle_beta   90.00
_cell.angle_gamma   90.00
#
_symmetry.space_group_name_H-M   'P 1'
#
loop_
_entity.id
_entity.type
_entity.pdbx_description
1 polymer ?
#
loop_
_entity_poly.entity_id
_entity_poly.type
_entity_poly.pdbx_seq_one_letter_code
_entity_poly.pdbx_strand_id
1 'polypeptide(L)'
;MFELYLIILICPLLLICYLITNSLTSIYIQIKVIRNIKEIKRQLYLENDYILYISYLYMKRKKWLCCITMLEFYIDQIKINEIEMIGEFYNCIGLCYQAIEMYKIAKRYYLEACKRTPLQQHILKNLANIYNAVGDIKNANKIYQRIT
;
A
#
# COMPACT_ATOMS: atom_id res chain seq x y z
N MET A 1 -62.77 18.15 14.33
CA MET A 1 -62.41 17.01 13.46
C MET A 1 -61.13 17.25 12.67
N PHE A 2 -60.98 18.40 12.00
CA PHE A 2 -59.76 18.75 11.23
C PHE A 2 -58.48 18.82 12.08
N GLU A 3 -58.55 19.39 13.29
CA GLU A 3 -57.40 19.53 14.19
C GLU A 3 -56.86 18.18 14.71
N LEU A 4 -57.76 17.22 14.98
CA LEU A 4 -57.40 15.85 15.37
C LEU A 4 -56.67 15.12 14.24
N TYR A 5 -57.07 15.35 12.99
CA TYR A 5 -56.41 14.76 11.82
C TYR A 5 -55.00 15.31 11.63
N LEU A 6 -54.80 16.63 11.85
CA LEU A 6 -53.49 17.26 11.83
C LEU A 6 -52.55 16.67 12.89
N ILE A 7 -53.03 16.46 14.11
CA ILE A 7 -52.22 15.89 15.20
C ILE A 7 -51.79 14.45 14.85
N ILE A 8 -52.71 13.64 14.34
CA ILE A 8 -52.43 12.25 13.93
C ILE A 8 -51.40 12.19 12.79
N LEU A 9 -51.39 13.19 11.90
CA LEU A 9 -50.43 13.25 10.79
C LEU A 9 -49.06 13.81 11.20
N ILE A 10 -49.03 14.79 12.10
CA ILE A 10 -47.79 15.46 12.56
C ILE A 10 -46.98 14.56 13.48
N CYS A 11 -47.62 13.78 14.35
CA CYS A 11 -46.94 12.91 15.31
C CYS A 11 -45.97 11.88 14.67
N PRO A 12 -46.39 11.07 13.67
CA PRO A 12 -45.47 10.16 12.98
C PRO A 12 -44.44 10.91 12.13
N LEU A 13 -44.78 12.10 11.61
CA LEU A 13 -43.84 12.92 10.85
C LEU A 13 -42.66 13.36 11.71
N LEU A 14 -42.93 13.81 12.94
CA LEU A 14 -41.89 14.18 13.91
C LEU A 14 -40.98 13.00 14.26
N LEU A 15 -41.55 11.80 14.40
CA LEU A 15 -40.80 10.58 14.67
C LEU A 15 -39.86 10.23 13.49
N ILE A 16 -40.36 10.33 12.26
CA ILE A 16 -39.59 10.09 11.04
C ILE A 16 -38.48 11.13 10.91
N CYS A 17 -38.77 12.43 11.14
CA CYS A 17 -37.78 13.50 11.12
C CYS A 17 -36.67 13.26 12.15
N TYR A 18 -37.01 12.80 13.35
CA TYR A 18 -36.03 12.45 14.38
C TYR A 18 -35.11 11.31 13.93
N LEU A 19 -35.66 10.24 13.36
CA LEU A 19 -34.88 9.10 12.87
C LEU A 19 -33.92 9.50 11.74
N ILE A 20 -34.39 10.30 10.78
CA ILE A 20 -33.57 10.83 9.69
C ILE A 20 -32.46 11.74 10.22
N THR A 21 -32.77 12.60 11.18
CA THR A 21 -31.78 13.49 11.79
C THR A 21 -30.68 12.70 12.50
N ASN A 22 -31.04 11.62 13.21
CA ASN A 22 -30.08 10.79 13.91
C ASN A 22 -29.17 10.01 12.93
N SER A 23 -29.73 9.48 11.84
CA SER A 23 -28.95 8.77 10.82
C SER A 23 -27.98 9.70 10.08
N LEU A 24 -28.43 10.91 9.70
CA LEU A 24 -27.56 11.94 9.12
C LEU A 24 -26.44 12.35 10.07
N THR A 25 -26.74 12.48 11.36
CA THR A 25 -25.74 12.81 12.39
C THR A 25 -24.67 11.72 12.49
N SER A 26 -25.08 10.44 12.48
CA SER A 26 -24.16 9.30 12.49
C SER A 26 -23.24 9.30 11.26
N ILE A 27 -23.80 9.49 10.07
CA ILE A 27 -23.05 9.56 8.81
C ILE A 27 -22.07 10.75 8.84
N TYR A 28 -22.50 11.92 9.32
CA TYR A 28 -21.64 13.09 9.45
C TYR A 28 -20.44 12.83 10.37
N ILE A 29 -20.66 12.19 11.52
CA ILE A 29 -19.57 11.82 12.44
C ILE A 29 -18.60 10.84 11.75
N GLN A 30 -19.10 9.82 11.06
CA GLN A 30 -18.26 8.87 10.33
C GLN A 30 -17.40 9.57 9.27
N ILE A 31 -17.98 10.47 8.48
CA ILE A 31 -17.26 11.27 7.47
C ILE A 31 -16.20 12.15 8.13
N LYS A 32 -16.52 12.79 9.26
CA LYS A 32 -15.59 13.64 10.01
C LYS A 32 -14.38 12.83 10.51
N VAL A 33 -14.62 11.63 11.04
CA VAL A 33 -13.54 10.72 11.48
C VAL A 33 -12.66 10.31 10.29
N ILE A 34 -13.25 9.91 9.17
CA ILE A 34 -12.50 9.54 7.95
C ILE A 34 -11.67 10.72 7.44
N ARG A 35 -12.23 11.93 7.44
CA ARG A 35 -11.52 13.15 7.03
C ARG A 35 -10.34 13.46 7.94
N ASN A 36 -10.53 13.37 9.26
CA ASN A 36 -9.46 13.58 10.24
C ASN A 36 -8.34 12.55 10.07
N ILE A 37 -8.67 11.27 9.83
CA ILE A 37 -7.68 10.23 9.53
C ILE A 37 -6.90 10.59 8.25
N LYS A 38 -7.58 11.07 7.21
CA LYS A 38 -6.94 11.50 5.94
C LYS A 38 -6.01 12.70 6.15
N GLU A 39 -6.38 13.65 6.99
CA GLU A 39 -5.52 14.81 7.31
C GLU A 39 -4.30 14.44 8.15
N ILE A 40 -4.47 13.58 9.17
CA ILE A 40 -3.36 13.03 9.96
C ILE A 40 -2.38 12.29 9.03
N LYS A 41 -2.90 11.51 8.08
CA LYS A 41 -2.09 10.83 7.05
C LYS A 41 -1.33 11.81 6.13
N ARG A 42 -1.88 12.98 5.84
CA ARG A 42 -1.20 14.03 5.05
C ARG A 42 -0.05 14.69 5.82
N GLN A 43 -0.14 14.74 7.15
CA GLN A 43 0.91 15.30 8.02
C GLN A 43 2.02 14.31 8.34
N LEU A 44 1.73 13.00 8.41
CA LEU A 44 2.72 11.94 8.66
C LEU A 44 3.46 11.53 7.36
N TYR A 45 4.02 12.49 6.64
CA TYR A 45 5.10 12.20 5.70
C TYR A 45 6.33 11.81 6.53
N LEU A 46 6.41 10.52 6.86
CA LEU A 46 7.63 9.94 7.39
C LEU A 46 8.67 10.00 6.27
N GLU A 47 9.88 10.47 6.58
CA GLU A 47 10.98 10.45 5.64
C GLU A 47 11.14 9.03 5.09
N ASN A 48 11.34 8.94 3.79
CA ASN A 48 11.26 7.66 3.11
C ASN A 48 12.33 6.64 3.54
N ASP A 49 13.47 7.13 4.03
CA ASP A 49 14.51 6.31 4.66
C ASP A 49 13.99 5.56 5.89
N TYR A 50 13.05 6.18 6.63
CA TYR A 50 12.41 5.56 7.78
C TYR A 50 11.49 4.40 7.37
N ILE A 51 10.80 4.51 6.23
CA ILE A 51 9.94 3.44 5.70
C ILE A 51 10.79 2.23 5.32
N LEU A 52 11.92 2.45 4.65
CA LEU A 52 12.86 1.39 4.31
C LEU A 52 13.45 0.74 5.57
N TYR A 53 13.77 1.51 6.60
CA TYR A 53 14.20 0.97 7.88
C TYR A 53 13.13 0.06 8.53
N ILE A 54 11.87 0.49 8.55
CA ILE A 54 10.76 -0.33 9.08
C ILE A 54 10.58 -1.60 8.25
N SER A 55 10.70 -1.53 6.92
CA SER A 55 10.55 -2.70 6.06
C SER A 55 11.58 -3.77 6.42
N TYR A 56 12.85 -3.38 6.61
CA TYR A 56 13.90 -4.29 7.08
C TYR A 56 13.61 -4.89 8.46
N LEU A 57 13.03 -4.12 9.39
CA LEU A 57 12.59 -4.66 10.69
C LEU A 57 11.48 -5.71 10.56
N TYR A 58 10.50 -5.48 9.70
CA TYR A 58 9.44 -6.47 9.42
C TYR A 58 10.00 -7.72 8.76
N MET A 59 10.91 -7.58 7.79
CA MET A 59 11.60 -8.69 7.15
C MET A 59 12.42 -9.50 8.15
N LYS A 60 13.21 -8.86 9.02
CA LYS A 60 13.97 -9.52 10.09
C LYS A 60 13.08 -10.32 11.03
N ARG A 61 11.86 -9.80 11.31
CA ARG A 61 10.83 -10.47 12.12
C ARG A 61 9.99 -11.49 11.33
N LYS A 62 10.31 -11.74 10.05
CA LYS A 62 9.57 -12.62 9.14
C LYS A 62 8.09 -12.23 8.97
N LYS A 63 7.75 -10.96 9.19
CA LYS A 63 6.41 -10.40 8.94
C LYS A 63 6.26 -10.01 7.48
N TRP A 64 6.41 -10.99 6.58
CA TRP A 64 6.50 -10.76 5.13
C TRP A 64 5.26 -10.05 4.58
N LEU A 65 4.06 -10.54 4.91
CA LEU A 65 2.81 -9.97 4.42
C LEU A 65 2.63 -8.52 4.90
N CYS A 66 2.89 -8.24 6.19
CA CYS A 66 2.82 -6.87 6.72
C CYS A 66 3.79 -5.93 6.01
N CYS A 67 5.01 -6.41 5.69
CA CYS A 67 5.99 -5.67 4.92
C CYS A 67 5.47 -5.34 3.52
N ILE A 68 4.98 -6.35 2.80
CA ILE A 68 4.44 -6.20 1.45
C ILE A 68 3.29 -5.18 1.45
N THR A 69 2.28 -5.39 2.28
CA THR A 69 1.09 -4.51 2.32
C THR A 69 1.45 -3.08 2.70
N MET A 70 2.44 -2.89 3.57
CA MET A 70 2.90 -1.57 3.97
C MET A 70 3.60 -0.86 2.82
N LEU A 71 4.54 -1.54 2.16
CA LEU A 71 5.29 -0.95 1.04
C LEU A 71 4.39 -0.65 -0.16
N GLU A 72 3.46 -1.55 -0.51
CA GLU A 72 2.48 -1.30 -1.59
C GLU A 72 1.62 -0.07 -1.30
N PHE A 73 1.14 0.06 -0.04
CA PHE A 73 0.40 1.24 0.38
C PHE A 73 1.21 2.53 0.19
N TYR A 74 2.50 2.54 0.54
CA TYR A 74 3.34 3.74 0.38
C TYR A 74 3.69 4.05 -1.07
N ILE A 75 3.93 3.03 -1.90
CA ILE A 75 4.18 3.22 -3.34
C ILE A 75 3.02 4.00 -3.99
N ASP A 76 1.77 3.70 -3.61
CA ASP A 76 0.59 4.39 -4.14
C ASP A 76 0.47 5.86 -3.70
N GLN A 77 1.16 6.27 -2.63
CA GLN A 77 1.13 7.65 -2.10
C GLN A 77 2.29 8.51 -2.58
N ILE A 78 3.38 7.90 -3.08
CA ILE A 78 4.60 8.61 -3.47
C ILE A 78 4.40 9.35 -4.80
N LYS A 79 4.90 10.59 -4.87
CA LYS A 79 4.92 11.39 -6.10
C LYS A 79 6.02 10.92 -7.05
N ILE A 80 5.83 11.16 -8.35
CA ILE A 80 6.70 10.69 -9.45
C ILE A 80 8.20 11.02 -9.25
N ASN A 81 8.54 12.03 -8.45
CA ASN A 81 9.91 12.53 -8.30
C ASN A 81 10.83 11.63 -7.46
N GLU A 82 10.33 10.57 -6.81
CA GLU A 82 11.10 9.68 -5.92
C GLU A 82 11.30 8.28 -6.54
N ILE A 83 11.69 8.26 -7.81
CA ILE A 83 11.81 7.03 -8.63
C ILE A 83 12.76 6.00 -8.00
N GLU A 84 13.90 6.46 -7.46
CA GLU A 84 14.93 5.58 -6.93
C GLU A 84 14.43 4.74 -5.75
N MET A 85 13.75 5.39 -4.83
CA MET A 85 13.18 4.80 -3.63
C MET A 85 12.00 3.88 -3.91
N ILE A 86 11.16 4.21 -4.89
CA ILE A 86 10.14 3.27 -5.38
C ILE A 86 10.81 1.99 -5.88
N GLY A 87 11.99 2.10 -6.50
CA GLY A 87 12.83 0.96 -6.88
C GLY A 87 13.21 0.09 -5.67
N GLU A 88 13.67 0.70 -4.58
CA GLU A 88 14.01 -0.01 -3.34
C GLU A 88 12.80 -0.68 -2.67
N PHE A 89 11.63 -0.03 -2.70
CA PHE A 89 10.42 -0.62 -2.14
C PHE A 89 10.00 -1.86 -2.93
N TYR A 90 10.01 -1.79 -4.26
CA TYR A 90 9.77 -2.96 -5.10
C TYR A 90 10.81 -4.07 -4.88
N ASN A 91 12.08 -3.72 -4.68
CA ASN A 91 13.13 -4.68 -4.35
C ASN A 91 12.86 -5.39 -3.01
N CYS A 92 12.44 -4.65 -1.98
CA CYS A 92 12.06 -5.20 -0.68
C CYS A 92 10.82 -6.11 -0.76
N ILE A 93 9.80 -5.72 -1.54
CA ILE A 93 8.64 -6.57 -1.81
C ILE A 93 9.07 -7.87 -2.52
N GLY A 94 9.95 -7.77 -3.52
CA GLY A 94 10.55 -8.92 -4.19
C GLY A 94 11.23 -9.88 -3.23
N LEU A 95 12.03 -9.36 -2.29
CA LEU A 95 12.68 -10.14 -1.24
C LEU A 95 11.67 -10.84 -0.32
N CYS A 96 10.58 -10.15 0.06
CA CYS A 96 9.53 -10.75 0.87
C CYS A 96 8.85 -11.92 0.15
N TYR A 97 8.48 -11.76 -1.12
CA TYR A 97 7.89 -12.84 -1.92
C TYR A 97 8.87 -13.99 -2.16
N GLN A 98 10.17 -13.70 -2.35
CA GLN A 98 11.20 -14.72 -2.47
C GLN A 98 11.35 -15.52 -1.18
N ALA A 99 11.26 -14.88 -0.01
CA ALA A 99 11.35 -15.53 1.30
C ALA A 99 10.19 -16.49 1.60
N ILE A 100 9.04 -16.31 0.94
CA ILE A 100 7.87 -17.23 0.99
C ILE A 100 7.75 -18.08 -0.28
N GLU A 101 8.83 -18.23 -1.05
CA GLU A 101 8.95 -19.10 -2.22
C GLU A 101 8.00 -18.79 -3.39
N MET A 102 7.41 -17.60 -3.41
CA MET A 102 6.57 -17.13 -4.50
C MET A 102 7.41 -16.52 -5.63
N TYR A 103 8.33 -17.29 -6.20
CA TYR A 103 9.39 -16.79 -7.07
C TYR A 103 8.89 -16.08 -8.35
N LYS A 104 7.78 -16.54 -8.92
CA LYS A 104 7.17 -15.89 -10.10
C LYS A 104 6.69 -14.47 -9.78
N ILE A 105 6.17 -14.26 -8.56
CA ILE A 105 5.71 -12.94 -8.10
C ILE A 105 6.92 -12.08 -7.74
N ALA A 106 7.86 -12.62 -6.98
CA ALA A 106 9.11 -11.95 -6.64
C ALA A 106 9.82 -11.40 -7.88
N LYS A 107 9.93 -12.21 -8.94
CA LYS A 107 10.50 -11.80 -10.23
C LYS A 107 9.82 -10.57 -10.82
N ARG A 108 8.48 -10.48 -10.76
CA ARG A 108 7.74 -9.31 -11.28
C ARG A 108 8.13 -8.05 -10.52
N TYR A 109 8.21 -8.13 -9.20
CA TYR A 109 8.62 -6.99 -8.37
C TYR A 109 10.08 -6.58 -8.60
N TYR A 110 11.00 -7.53 -8.74
CA TYR A 110 12.38 -7.21 -9.09
C TYR A 110 12.53 -6.57 -10.48
N LEU A 111 11.69 -6.97 -11.44
CA LEU A 111 11.64 -6.31 -12.74
C LEU A 111 11.14 -4.87 -12.64
N GLU A 112 10.09 -4.62 -11.86
CA GLU A 112 9.62 -3.25 -11.61
C GLU A 112 10.68 -2.41 -10.88
N ALA A 113 11.37 -2.99 -9.89
CA ALA A 113 12.49 -2.36 -9.22
C ALA A 113 13.58 -1.94 -10.24
N CYS A 114 14.05 -2.89 -11.05
CA CYS A 114 15.08 -2.65 -12.06
C CYS A 114 14.65 -1.64 -13.14
N LYS A 115 13.37 -1.53 -13.49
CA LYS A 115 12.89 -0.50 -14.42
C LYS A 115 13.06 0.90 -13.85
N ARG A 116 12.90 1.07 -12.53
CA ARG A 116 13.04 2.36 -11.84
C ARG A 116 14.49 2.68 -11.53
N THR A 117 15.29 1.68 -11.16
CA THR A 117 16.70 1.82 -10.77
C THR A 117 17.60 0.87 -11.56
N PRO A 118 17.78 1.09 -12.88
CA PRO A 118 18.41 0.13 -13.78
C PRO A 118 19.91 -0.09 -13.55
N LEU A 119 20.57 0.74 -12.73
CA LEU A 119 22.00 0.69 -12.46
C LEU A 119 22.34 0.25 -11.02
N GLN A 120 21.33 0.02 -10.18
CA GLN A 120 21.59 -0.40 -8.80
C GLN A 120 22.02 -1.87 -8.75
N GLN A 121 23.28 -2.10 -8.36
CA GLN A 121 23.92 -3.41 -8.42
C GLN A 121 23.22 -4.47 -7.55
N HIS A 122 22.75 -4.12 -6.34
CA HIS A 122 22.07 -5.08 -5.46
C HIS A 122 20.72 -5.52 -6.03
N ILE A 123 19.98 -4.63 -6.69
CA ILE A 123 18.71 -4.95 -7.37
C ILE A 123 18.97 -5.86 -8.57
N LEU A 124 19.98 -5.55 -9.38
CA LEU A 124 20.39 -6.41 -10.49
C LEU A 124 20.81 -7.79 -10.00
N LYS A 125 21.55 -7.88 -8.89
CA LYS A 125 21.95 -9.15 -8.28
C LYS A 125 20.74 -9.95 -7.82
N ASN A 126 19.76 -9.33 -7.15
CA ASN A 126 18.54 -10.00 -6.74
C ASN A 126 17.72 -10.51 -7.95
N LEU A 127 17.63 -9.71 -9.01
CA LEU A 127 16.96 -10.10 -10.24
C LEU A 127 17.70 -11.24 -10.98
N ALA A 128 19.03 -11.28 -10.99
CA ALA A 128 19.76 -12.41 -11.54
C ALA A 128 19.54 -13.69 -10.72
N ASN A 129 19.55 -13.58 -9.39
CA ASN A 129 19.30 -14.69 -8.48
C ASN A 129 17.89 -15.27 -8.65
N ILE A 130 16.87 -14.42 -8.78
CA ILE A 130 15.49 -14.92 -8.97
C ILE A 130 15.31 -15.56 -10.35
N TYR A 131 16.00 -15.08 -11.40
CA TYR A 131 16.02 -15.73 -12.71
C TYR A 131 16.58 -17.14 -12.62
N ASN A 132 17.68 -17.34 -11.90
CA ASN A 132 18.21 -18.67 -11.62
C ASN A 132 17.22 -19.54 -10.86
N ALA A 133 16.58 -19.02 -9.81
CA ALA A 133 15.61 -19.75 -9.01
C ALA A 133 14.39 -20.24 -9.81
N VAL A 134 13.98 -19.50 -10.85
CA VAL A 134 12.89 -19.92 -11.76
C VAL A 134 13.37 -20.70 -12.99
N GLY A 135 14.66 -21.02 -13.08
CA GLY A 135 15.25 -21.82 -14.17
C GLY A 135 15.57 -21.04 -15.46
N ASP A 136 15.49 -19.71 -15.45
CA ASP A 136 15.75 -18.84 -16.61
C ASP A 136 17.22 -18.38 -16.63
N ILE A 137 18.11 -19.35 -16.82
CA ILE A 137 19.57 -19.18 -16.78
C ILE A 137 20.04 -18.16 -17.83
N LYS A 138 19.37 -18.13 -19.00
CA LYS A 138 19.71 -17.22 -20.10
C LYS A 138 19.59 -15.76 -19.67
N ASN A 139 18.49 -15.38 -19.01
CA ASN A 139 18.30 -14.00 -18.56
C ASN A 139 19.15 -13.69 -17.32
N ALA A 140 19.41 -14.66 -16.44
CA ALA A 140 20.36 -14.49 -15.34
C ALA A 140 21.75 -14.10 -15.84
N ASN A 141 22.29 -14.84 -16.83
CA ASN A 141 23.62 -14.55 -17.40
C ASN A 141 23.71 -13.17 -18.06
N LYS A 142 22.66 -12.74 -18.76
CA LYS A 142 22.58 -11.38 -19.33
C LYS A 142 22.68 -10.30 -18.25
N ILE A 143 22.06 -10.52 -17.09
CA ILE A 143 22.13 -9.56 -15.99
C ILE A 143 23.50 -9.59 -15.32
N TYR A 144 24.11 -10.77 -15.11
CA TYR A 144 25.46 -10.84 -14.56
C TYR A 144 26.48 -10.10 -15.43
N GLN A 145 26.38 -10.22 -16.75
CA GLN A 145 27.20 -9.45 -17.71
C GLN A 145 27.02 -7.93 -17.59
N ARG A 146 25.90 -7.45 -17.04
CA ARG A 146 25.64 -6.03 -16.80
C ARG A 146 26.23 -5.56 -15.46
N ILE A 147 26.49 -6.48 -14.53
CA ILE A 147 27.03 -6.17 -13.19
C ILE A 147 28.56 -6.12 -13.21
N THR A 148 29.21 -7.01 -13.99
CA THR A 148 30.66 -7.04 -14.25
C THR A 148 31.09 -6.00 -15.26
#